data_AF-A0AB38H9K9-F1
#
_entry.id   AF-A0AB38H9K9-F1
#
_cell.length_a   1.000
_cell.length_b   1.000
_cell.length_c   1.000
_cell.angle_alpha   90.00
_cell.angle_beta   90.00
_cell.angle_gamma   90.00
#
_symmetry.space_group_name_H-M   'P 1'
#
loop_
_entity.id
_entity.type
_entity.pdbx_description
1 polymer ?
#
loop_
_entity_poly.entity_id
_entity_poly.type
_entity_poly.pdbx_seq_one_letter_code
_entity_poly.pdbx_strand_id
1 'polypeptide(L)'
;MLYFPSDEVEETFRKHAHCPYCQSTQLQSGSQELLQATFICKQCGEKLDLSDILKDIMPEDSVECPDCESLDVINGVCFDCGFELEAGRDYEQEKYLQYLMAKND
;
A
#
# COMPACT_ATOMS: atom_id res chain seq x y z
N MET A 1 4.78 16.05 8.83
CA MET A 1 4.69 14.66 9.28
C MET A 1 3.81 13.96 8.25
N LEU A 2 4.25 12.81 7.75
CA LEU A 2 3.47 12.02 6.79
C LEU A 2 2.30 11.37 7.54
N TYR A 3 1.10 11.44 6.98
CA TYR A 3 -0.08 10.80 7.54
C TYR A 3 -0.21 9.41 6.96
N PHE A 4 -0.36 8.42 7.84
CA PHE A 4 -0.67 7.04 7.49
C PHE A 4 -2.13 6.76 7.85
N PRO A 5 -2.89 6.08 6.98
CA PRO A 5 -4.29 5.74 7.27
C PRO A 5 -4.43 4.71 8.39
N SER A 6 -3.41 3.88 8.63
CA SER A 6 -3.35 2.95 9.76
C SER A 6 -1.91 2.65 10.20
N ASP A 7 -1.76 2.01 11.36
CA ASP A 7 -0.46 1.61 11.91
C ASP A 7 0.21 0.55 11.02
N GLU A 8 -0.57 -0.35 10.43
CA GLU A 8 -0.11 -1.43 9.54
C GLU A 8 0.52 -0.86 8.26
N VAL A 9 -0.06 0.22 7.72
CA VAL A 9 0.51 0.94 6.56
C VAL A 9 1.81 1.64 6.95
N GLU A 10 1.86 2.26 8.13
CA GLU A 10 3.08 2.89 8.64
C GLU A 10 4.20 1.86 8.83
N GLU A 11 3.91 0.72 9.47
CA GLU A 11 4.87 -0.36 9.68
C GLU A 11 5.35 -0.96 8.36
N THR A 12 4.44 -1.25 7.43
CA THR A 12 4.77 -1.81 6.11
C THR A 12 5.64 -0.86 5.32
N PHE A 13 5.29 0.43 5.29
CA PHE A 13 6.09 1.46 4.64
C PHE A 13 7.47 1.55 5.29
N ARG A 14 7.58 1.76 6.60
CA ARG A 14 8.88 1.95 7.27
C ARG A 14 9.82 0.75 7.14
N LYS A 15 9.28 -0.47 7.09
CA LYS A 15 10.05 -1.70 6.96
C LYS A 15 10.68 -1.86 5.57
N HIS A 16 10.04 -1.35 4.53
CA HIS A 16 10.44 -1.57 3.13
C HIS A 16 10.81 -0.28 2.39
N ALA A 17 10.69 0.89 3.03
CA ALA A 17 10.99 2.16 2.38
C ALA A 17 12.49 2.42 2.31
N HIS A 18 13.08 2.10 1.16
CA HIS A 18 14.46 2.44 0.80
C HIS A 18 14.53 3.16 -0.54
N CYS A 19 15.55 4.00 -0.70
CA CYS A 19 15.88 4.55 -2.01
C CYS A 19 16.41 3.41 -2.91
N PRO A 20 15.79 3.15 -4.08
CA PRO A 20 16.21 2.05 -4.95
C PRO A 20 17.63 2.26 -5.53
N TYR A 21 18.09 3.51 -5.61
CA TYR A 21 19.40 3.85 -6.20
C TYR A 21 20.58 3.74 -5.24
N CYS A 22 20.40 4.11 -3.97
CA CYS A 22 21.50 4.16 -2.99
C CYS A 22 21.22 3.36 -1.70
N GLN A 23 20.07 2.68 -1.63
CA GLN A 23 19.65 1.83 -0.51
C GLN A 23 19.51 2.57 0.83
N SER A 24 19.47 3.90 0.78
CA SER A 24 19.27 4.74 1.96
C SER A 24 17.82 4.69 2.43
N THR A 25 17.61 4.58 3.74
CA THR A 25 16.30 4.74 4.38
C THR A 25 15.95 6.20 4.69
N GLN A 26 16.85 7.14 4.38
CA GLN A 26 16.66 8.57 4.64
C GLN A 26 15.81 9.23 3.55
N LEU A 27 14.51 8.99 3.59
CA LEU A 27 13.53 9.57 2.68
C LEU A 27 12.79 10.72 3.37
N GLN A 28 12.71 11.88 2.71
CA GLN A 28 11.89 13.01 3.18
C GLN A 28 10.67 13.17 2.27
N SER A 29 9.47 13.14 2.84
CA SER A 29 8.25 13.45 2.10
C SER A 29 8.12 14.96 1.84
N GLY A 30 7.70 15.31 0.63
CA GLY A 30 7.33 16.66 0.22
C GLY A 30 5.87 17.01 0.51
N SER A 31 5.01 16.02 0.76
CA SER A 31 3.60 16.18 1.13
C SER A 31 3.28 15.44 2.44
N GLN A 32 2.04 15.63 2.92
CA GLN A 32 1.49 14.93 4.07
C GLN A 32 0.69 13.67 3.70
N GLU A 33 0.16 13.59 2.48
CA GLU A 33 -0.64 12.45 2.00
C GLU A 33 0.25 11.40 1.36
N LEU A 34 0.23 10.16 1.88
CA LEU A 34 1.12 9.07 1.49
C LEU A 34 1.05 8.73 -0.01
N LEU A 35 -0.16 8.49 -0.54
CA LEU A 35 -0.37 8.07 -1.93
C LEU A 35 0.05 9.14 -2.96
N GLN A 36 0.03 10.41 -2.56
CA GLN A 36 0.43 11.55 -3.40
C GLN A 36 1.82 12.09 -3.03
N ALA A 37 2.54 11.42 -2.13
CA ALA A 37 3.81 11.90 -1.64
C ALA A 37 4.92 11.70 -2.66
N THR A 38 5.56 12.81 -3.02
CA THR A 38 6.90 12.77 -3.57
C THR A 38 7.90 12.69 -2.42
N PHE A 39 8.81 11.74 -2.48
CA PHE A 39 9.89 11.55 -1.55
C PHE A 39 11.21 12.01 -2.15
N ILE A 40 12.06 12.60 -1.34
CA ILE A 40 13.42 12.99 -1.72
C ILE A 40 14.39 12.18 -0.87
N CYS A 41 15.24 11.39 -1.52
CA CYS A 41 16.32 10.71 -0.84
C CYS A 41 17.37 11.73 -0.37
N LYS A 42 17.64 11.79 0.93
CA LYS A 42 18.62 12.71 1.51
C LYS A 42 20.07 12.39 1.15
N GLN A 43 20.33 11.16 0.74
CA GLN A 43 21.69 10.70 0.44
C GLN A 43 22.10 10.96 -1.02
N CYS A 44 21.23 10.66 -1.99
CA CYS A 44 21.53 10.87 -3.41
C CYS A 44 20.77 12.04 -4.05
N GLY A 45 19.77 12.60 -3.38
CA GLY A 45 18.96 13.71 -3.89
C GLY A 45 17.87 13.30 -4.89
N GLU A 46 17.74 12.01 -5.19
CA GLU A 46 16.74 11.52 -6.12
C GLU A 46 15.31 11.75 -5.61
N LYS A 47 14.43 12.06 -6.56
CA LYS A 47 13.00 12.19 -6.32
C LYS A 47 12.33 10.87 -6.67
N LEU A 48 11.54 10.37 -5.75
CA LEU A 48 10.89 9.06 -5.82
C LEU A 48 9.41 9.25 -5.50
N ASP A 49 8.57 8.41 -6.05
CA ASP A 49 7.20 8.23 -5.56
C ASP A 49 7.08 6.95 -4.71
N LEU A 50 5.87 6.68 -4.21
CA LEU A 50 5.60 5.50 -3.40
C LEU A 50 5.89 4.20 -4.16
N SER A 51 5.59 4.16 -5.47
CA SER A 51 5.79 2.99 -6.31
C SER A 51 7.27 2.70 -6.55
N ASP A 52 8.11 3.74 -6.68
CA ASP A 52 9.56 3.58 -6.78
C ASP A 52 10.15 2.97 -5.50
N ILE A 53 9.65 3.41 -4.34
CA ILE A 53 10.15 3.03 -3.02
C ILE A 53 9.73 1.60 -2.66
N LEU A 54 8.48 1.24 -2.93
CA LEU A 54 7.90 -0.06 -2.55
C LEU A 54 7.90 -1.07 -3.70
N LYS A 55 8.56 -0.77 -4.81
CA LYS A 55 8.58 -1.60 -6.02
C LYS A 55 8.85 -3.08 -5.76
N ASP A 56 9.74 -3.37 -4.82
CA ASP A 56 10.18 -4.74 -4.51
C ASP A 56 9.10 -5.59 -3.79
N ILE A 57 8.06 -4.94 -3.24
CA ILE A 57 6.97 -5.59 -2.51
C ILE A 57 5.58 -5.31 -3.11
N MET A 58 5.53 -4.56 -4.21
CA MET A 58 4.30 -4.38 -4.97
C MET A 58 3.88 -5.72 -5.58
N PRO A 59 2.59 -6.08 -5.52
CA PRO A 59 2.13 -7.32 -6.13
C PRO A 59 2.28 -7.24 -7.66
N GLU A 60 2.57 -8.39 -8.29
CA GLU A 60 2.66 -8.48 -9.76
C GLU A 60 1.30 -8.26 -10.42
N ASP A 61 0.24 -8.73 -9.75
CA ASP A 61 -1.16 -8.56 -10.16
C ASP A 61 -1.85 -7.54 -9.25
N SER A 62 -2.79 -6.77 -9.82
CA SER A 62 -3.59 -5.84 -9.04
C SER A 62 -4.51 -6.59 -8.07
N VAL A 63 -4.40 -6.30 -6.78
CA VAL A 63 -5.26 -6.85 -5.74
C VAL A 63 -6.23 -5.77 -5.28
N GLU A 64 -7.53 -6.06 -5.34
CA GLU A 64 -8.58 -5.16 -4.86
C GLU A 64 -8.77 -5.34 -3.35
N CYS A 65 -8.81 -4.23 -2.62
CA CYS A 65 -9.14 -4.23 -1.21
C CYS A 65 -10.60 -4.68 -1.01
N PRO A 66 -10.87 -5.70 -0.17
CA PRO A 66 -12.23 -6.16 0.06
C PRO A 66 -13.10 -5.17 0.84
N ASP A 67 -12.48 -4.22 1.55
CA ASP A 67 -13.18 -3.23 2.41
C ASP A 67 -13.51 -1.93 1.66
N CYS A 68 -12.55 -1.35 0.95
CA CYS A 68 -12.72 -0.05 0.26
C CYS A 68 -12.64 -0.10 -1.27
N GLU A 69 -12.44 -1.28 -1.86
CA GLU A 69 -12.34 -1.49 -3.32
C GLU A 69 -11.14 -0.78 -4.00
N SER A 70 -10.22 -0.19 -3.22
CA SER A 70 -8.98 0.38 -3.75
C SER A 70 -8.02 -0.71 -4.26
N LEU A 71 -7.24 -0.37 -5.30
CA LEU A 71 -6.18 -1.22 -5.85
C LEU A 71 -4.80 -0.97 -5.21
N ASP A 72 -4.72 -0.07 -4.21
CA ASP A 72 -3.48 0.28 -3.51
C ASP A 72 -3.11 -0.76 -2.45
N VAL A 73 -3.28 -2.06 -2.75
CA VAL A 73 -2.88 -3.15 -1.84
C VAL A 73 -1.43 -3.51 -2.08
N ILE A 74 -0.58 -3.32 -1.07
CA ILE A 74 0.85 -3.58 -1.12
C ILE A 74 1.23 -4.49 0.03
N ASN A 75 1.89 -5.61 -0.28
CA ASN A 75 2.29 -6.63 0.70
C ASN A 75 1.14 -7.07 1.63
N GLY A 76 -0.06 -7.24 1.06
CA GLY A 76 -1.25 -7.65 1.80
C GLY A 76 -1.88 -6.56 2.67
N VAL A 77 -1.46 -5.30 2.57
CA VAL A 77 -2.08 -4.18 3.31
C VAL A 77 -2.63 -3.17 2.32
N CYS A 78 -3.87 -2.72 2.49
CA CYS A 78 -4.43 -1.63 1.70
C CYS A 78 -3.87 -0.28 2.16
N PHE A 79 -3.16 0.43 1.29
CA PHE A 79 -2.55 1.73 1.60
C PHE A 79 -3.54 2.90 1.57
N ASP A 80 -4.81 2.64 1.22
CA ASP A 80 -5.89 3.63 1.25
C ASP A 80 -6.68 3.59 2.58
N CYS A 81 -7.08 2.40 3.04
CA CYS A 81 -7.89 2.24 4.26
C CYS A 81 -7.19 1.52 5.42
N GLY A 82 -6.03 0.91 5.20
CA GLY A 82 -5.29 0.15 6.21
C GLY A 82 -5.72 -1.31 6.40
N PHE A 83 -6.68 -1.81 5.63
CA PHE A 83 -7.16 -3.18 5.74
C PHE A 83 -6.05 -4.21 5.45
N GLU A 84 -5.83 -5.16 6.35
CA GLU A 84 -4.91 -6.29 6.16
C GLU A 84 -5.63 -7.48 5.52
N LEU A 85 -5.12 -7.92 4.37
CA LEU A 85 -5.58 -9.12 3.67
C LEU A 85 -4.92 -10.36 4.28
N GLU A 86 -5.74 -11.34 4.61
CA GLU A 86 -5.32 -12.64 5.08
C GLU A 86 -4.82 -13.50 3.91
N ALA A 87 -3.59 -14.00 4.03
CA ALA A 87 -3.02 -14.90 3.04
C ALA A 87 -3.84 -16.20 2.90
N GLY A 88 -4.17 -16.57 1.66
CA GLY A 88 -4.91 -17.80 1.35
C GLY A 88 -6.44 -17.70 1.49
N ARG A 89 -6.95 -16.50 1.78
CA ARG A 89 -8.39 -16.22 1.81
C ARG A 89 -8.88 -15.79 0.42
N ASP A 90 -9.97 -16.38 -0.05
CA ASP A 90 -10.57 -16.08 -1.36
C ASP A 90 -11.64 -15.00 -1.23
N TYR A 91 -11.19 -13.74 -1.27
CA TYR A 91 -12.07 -12.58 -1.13
C TYR A 91 -13.04 -12.41 -2.32
N GLU A 92 -12.67 -12.88 -3.52
CA GLU A 92 -13.58 -12.87 -4.67
C GLU A 92 -14.75 -13.82 -4.45
N GLN A 93 -14.47 -15.03 -3.99
CA GLN A 93 -15.50 -16.01 -3.68
C GLN A 93 -16.43 -15.51 -2.56
N GLU A 94 -15.88 -14.87 -1.53
CA GLU A 94 -16.68 -14.28 -0.44
C GLU A 94 -17.60 -13.17 -0.94
N LYS A 95 -17.08 -12.22 -1.75
CA LYS A 95 -17.91 -11.17 -2.39
C LYS A 95 -19.02 -11.79 -3.25
N TYR A 96 -18.71 -12.83 -4.03
CA TYR A 96 -19.71 -13.52 -4.86
C TYR A 96 -20.81 -14.19 -4.03
N LEU A 97 -20.45 -14.86 -2.92
CA LEU A 97 -21.43 -15.46 -2.01
C LEU A 97 -22.33 -14.41 -1.37
N GLN A 98 -21.77 -13.27 -0.93
CA GLN A 98 -22.55 -12.16 -0.38
C GLN A 98 -23.54 -11.58 -1.41
N TYR A 99 -23.11 -11.42 -2.66
CA TYR A 99 -23.99 -10.98 -3.75
C TYR A 99 -25.17 -11.94 -3.98
N LEU A 100 -24.92 -13.25 -3.95
CA LEU A 100 -25.99 -14.26 -4.09
C LEU A 100 -26.98 -14.23 -2.92
N MET A 101 -26.52 -13.96 -1.69
CA MET A 101 -27.39 -13.82 -0.53
C MET A 101 -28.26 -12.56 -0.65
N ALA A 102 -27.66 -11.41 -1.01
CA ALA A 102 -28.38 -10.14 -1.14
C ALA A 102 -29.44 -10.15 -2.26
N LYS A 103 -29.32 -11.05 -3.25
CA LYS A 103 -30.32 -11.23 -4.32
C LYS A 103 -31.48 -12.18 -3.96
N ASN A 104 -31.35 -12.92 -2.87
CA ASN A 104 -32.37 -13.88 -2.41
C ASN A 104 -33.28 -13.31 -1.31
N ASP A 105 -33.03 -12.08 -0.85
CA ASP A 105 -33.95 -11.25 -0.05
C ASP A 105 -34.76 -10.30 -0.97
#